data_AF-A0A662UA19-F1
#
_entry.id   AF-A0A662UA19-F1
#
_cell.length_a   1.000
_cell.length_b   1.000
_cell.length_c   1.000
_cell.angle_alpha   90.00
_cell.angle_beta   90.00
_cell.angle_gamma   90.00
#
_symmetry.space_group_name_H-M   'P 1'
#
loop_
_entity.id
_entity.type
_entity.pdbx_description
1 polymer ?
#
loop_
_entity_poly.entity_id
_entity_poly.type
_entity_poly.pdbx_seq_one_letter_code
_entity_poly.pdbx_strand_id
1 'polypeptide(L)'
;MLKFEVIVDWDKCRASKVCVNLCPTYVFSLRKIHWKNSEKTVSVVVNPNNCIGCMGCVSLCPSNAITVKPKNLEIVRVIKQSKAITEFFS
;
A
#
# COMPACT_ATOMS: atom_id res chain seq x y z
N MET A 1 -11.82 14.02 -3.92
CA MET A 1 -10.62 13.58 -3.18
C MET A 1 -10.27 12.17 -3.60
N LEU A 2 -9.03 11.92 -4.04
CA LEU A 2 -8.58 10.61 -4.51
C LEU A 2 -8.48 9.64 -3.32
N LYS A 3 -9.02 8.42 -3.46
CA LYS A 3 -8.94 7.37 -2.44
C LYS A 3 -8.02 6.26 -2.90
N PHE A 4 -7.32 5.62 -1.96
CA PHE A 4 -6.41 4.51 -2.22
C PHE A 4 -6.88 3.21 -1.56
N GLU A 5 -6.61 2.10 -2.21
CA GLU A 5 -6.70 0.75 -1.67
C GLU A 5 -5.30 0.30 -1.29
N VAL A 6 -5.16 -0.16 -0.05
CA VAL A 6 -3.90 -0.62 0.52
C VAL A 6 -4.06 -2.09 0.87
N ILE A 7 -3.15 -2.92 0.37
CA ILE A 7 -3.18 -4.37 0.55
C ILE A 7 -1.83 -4.80 1.12
N VAL A 8 -1.85 -5.68 2.12
CA VAL A 8 -0.65 -6.33 2.65
C VAL A 8 -0.75 -7.83 2.37
N ASP A 9 0.21 -8.36 1.62
CA ASP A 9 0.40 -9.78 1.41
C ASP A 9 1.00 -10.39 2.70
N TRP A 10 0.18 -11.11 3.46
CA TRP A 10 0.59 -11.72 4.70
C TRP A 10 1.51 -12.92 4.53
N ASP A 11 1.57 -13.55 3.36
CA ASP A 11 2.56 -14.60 3.09
C ASP A 11 3.96 -13.98 2.97
N LYS A 12 4.08 -12.83 2.30
CA LYS A 12 5.35 -12.09 2.15
C LYS A 12 5.71 -11.22 3.34
N CYS A 13 4.75 -10.83 4.17
CA CYS A 13 5.01 -9.95 5.31
C CYS A 13 5.97 -10.61 6.33
N ARG A 14 7.05 -9.90 6.67
CA ARG A 14 8.06 -10.32 7.65
C ARG A 14 8.01 -9.51 8.96
N ALA A 15 6.94 -8.76 9.18
CA ALA A 15 6.76 -7.90 10.36
C ALA A 15 7.94 -6.96 10.66
N SER A 16 8.64 -6.46 9.63
CA SER A 16 9.81 -5.58 9.79
C SER A 16 9.51 -4.20 10.40
N LYS A 17 8.23 -3.86 10.60
CA LYS A 17 7.73 -2.59 11.15
C LYS A 17 8.04 -1.33 10.32
N VAL A 18 8.77 -1.45 9.20
CA VAL A 18 9.11 -0.33 8.30
C VAL A 18 7.89 0.50 7.91
N CYS A 19 6.82 -0.14 7.42
CA CYS A 19 5.58 0.54 7.03
C CYS A 19 4.84 1.22 8.20
N VAL A 20 4.96 0.69 9.41
CA VAL A 20 4.36 1.26 10.62
C VAL A 20 5.12 2.53 11.03
N ASN A 21 6.46 2.49 10.98
CA ASN A 21 7.29 3.60 11.40
C ASN A 21 7.30 4.76 10.40
N LEU A 22 7.26 4.48 9.09
CA LEU A 22 7.36 5.52 8.06
C LEU A 22 6.04 6.21 7.74
N CYS A 23 4.89 5.58 8.06
CA CYS A 23 3.60 6.06 7.56
C CYS A 23 3.15 7.30 8.35
N PRO A 24 3.12 8.50 7.74
CA PRO A 24 2.81 9.74 8.45
C PRO A 24 1.33 9.82 8.89
N THR A 25 0.47 8.98 8.31
CA THR A 25 -0.97 8.97 8.57
C THR A 25 -1.45 7.70 9.26
N TYR A 26 -0.51 6.91 9.81
CA TYR A 26 -0.79 5.77 10.69
C TYR A 26 -1.72 4.72 10.07
N VAL A 27 -1.55 4.42 8.79
CA VAL A 27 -2.36 3.42 8.05
C VAL A 27 -2.14 2.00 8.59
N PHE A 28 -0.94 1.71 9.10
CA PHE A 28 -0.49 0.35 9.42
C PHE A 28 -0.32 0.12 10.92
N SER A 29 -0.52 -1.12 11.36
CA SER A 29 -0.17 -1.61 12.69
C SER A 29 0.35 -3.04 12.61
N LEU A 30 1.19 -3.48 13.54
CA LEU A 30 1.55 -4.90 13.66
C LEU A 30 0.53 -5.60 14.56
N ARG A 31 -0.01 -6.73 14.11
CA ARG A 31 -0.89 -7.59 14.90
C ARG A 31 -0.51 -9.05 14.74
N LYS A 32 -0.71 -9.81 15.81
CA LYS A 32 -0.69 -11.26 15.75
C LYS A 32 -2.05 -11.72 15.23
N ILE A 33 -2.04 -12.57 14.20
CA ILE A 33 -3.22 -13.12 13.57
C ILE A 33 -3.11 -14.64 13.50
N HIS A 34 -4.25 -15.31 13.32
CA HIS A 34 -4.27 -16.70 12.91
C HIS A 34 -4.19 -16.78 11.38
N TRP A 35 -3.16 -17.43 10.85
CA TRP A 35 -2.90 -17.57 9.42
C TRP A 35 -2.43 -18.98 9.09
N LYS A 36 -3.11 -19.67 8.17
CA LYS A 36 -2.79 -21.04 7.75
C LYS A 36 -2.53 -22.00 8.93
N ASN A 37 -3.46 -22.04 9.88
CA ASN A 37 -3.38 -22.89 11.08
C ASN A 37 -2.21 -22.58 12.04
N SER A 38 -1.61 -21.39 11.94
CA SER A 38 -0.51 -20.95 12.80
C SER A 38 -0.69 -19.51 13.26
N GLU A 39 -0.06 -19.13 14.37
CA GLU A 39 0.04 -17.73 14.75
C GLU A 39 1.14 -17.04 13.94
N LYS A 40 0.84 -15.88 13.35
CA LYS A 40 1.80 -15.06 12.64
C LYS A 40 1.63 -13.59 13.01
N THR A 41 2.72 -12.89 13.28
CA THR A 41 2.71 -11.43 13.38
C THR A 41 2.87 -10.85 11.99
N VAL A 42 1.96 -9.96 11.59
CA VAL A 42 1.98 -9.28 10.29
C VAL A 42 1.60 -7.82 10.44
N SER A 43 1.88 -7.03 9.40
CA SER A 43 1.30 -5.70 9.26
C SER A 43 -0.14 -5.80 8.76
N VAL A 44 -1.04 -5.11 9.43
CA VAL A 44 -2.44 -4.97 9.06
C VAL A 44 -2.75 -3.51 8.76
N VAL A 45 -3.72 -3.28 7.87
CA VAL A 45 -4.21 -1.96 7.52
C VAL A 45 -5.32 -1.59 8.51
N VAL A 46 -5.05 -0.65 9.42
CA VAL A 46 -6.00 -0.23 10.47
C VAL A 46 -6.76 1.04 10.08
N ASN A 47 -6.13 1.95 9.33
CA ASN A 47 -6.72 3.21 8.90
C ASN A 47 -6.67 3.34 7.36
N PRO A 48 -7.42 2.51 6.61
CA PRO A 48 -7.32 2.46 5.14
C PRO A 48 -7.66 3.80 4.47
N ASN A 49 -8.54 4.58 5.07
CA ASN A 49 -8.98 5.87 4.53
C ASN A 49 -7.96 7.00 4.73
N ASN A 50 -6.95 6.80 5.58
CA ASN A 50 -5.90 7.78 5.85
C ASN A 50 -4.76 7.72 4.83
N CYS A 51 -4.76 6.75 3.91
CA CYS A 51 -3.71 6.62 2.92
C CYS A 51 -3.74 7.81 1.96
N ILE A 52 -2.62 8.54 1.89
CA ILE A 52 -2.41 9.68 1.00
C ILE A 52 -1.67 9.31 -0.30
N GLY A 53 -1.34 8.03 -0.50
CA GLY A 53 -0.66 7.57 -1.71
C GLY A 53 0.81 8.01 -1.86
N CYS A 54 1.53 8.29 -0.77
CA CYS A 54 2.95 8.70 -0.81
C CYS A 54 3.92 7.59 -1.25
N MET A 55 3.44 6.34 -1.36
CA MET A 55 4.19 5.15 -1.80
C MET A 55 5.41 4.73 -0.97
N GLY A 56 5.81 5.44 0.08
CA GLY A 56 6.98 5.08 0.90
C GLY A 56 6.92 3.66 1.49
N CYS A 57 5.72 3.19 1.86
CA CYS A 57 5.53 1.83 2.37
C CYS A 57 5.76 0.74 1.31
N VAL A 58 5.49 1.03 0.04
CA VAL A 58 5.74 0.12 -1.08
C VAL A 58 7.24 0.09 -1.36
N SER A 59 7.87 1.26 -1.50
CA SER A 59 9.27 1.38 -1.89
C SER A 59 10.25 0.83 -0.86
N LEU A 60 9.94 0.95 0.44
CA LEU A 60 10.86 0.57 1.53
C LEU A 60 10.53 -0.79 2.15
N CYS A 61 9.49 -1.49 1.69
CA CYS A 61 9.17 -2.81 2.24
C CYS A 61 10.23 -3.84 1.78
N PRO A 62 11.06 -4.40 2.68
CA PRO A 62 12.15 -5.29 2.28
C PRO A 62 11.66 -6.60 1.66
N SER A 63 10.41 -6.98 1.89
CA SER A 63 9.80 -8.19 1.34
C SER A 63 8.77 -7.93 0.25
N ASN A 64 8.65 -6.69 -0.24
CA ASN A 64 7.70 -6.29 -1.29
C ASN A 64 6.26 -6.79 -1.01
N ALA A 65 5.84 -6.69 0.24
CA ALA A 65 4.57 -7.24 0.72
C ALA A 65 3.39 -6.25 0.62
N ILE A 66 3.60 -5.02 0.14
CA ILE A 66 2.60 -3.95 0.20
C ILE A 66 2.25 -3.48 -1.21
N THR A 67 0.96 -3.32 -1.48
CA THR A 67 0.43 -2.73 -2.72
C THR A 67 -0.49 -1.57 -2.40
N VAL A 68 -0.34 -0.45 -3.12
CA VAL A 68 -1.21 0.73 -3.03
C VAL A 68 -1.71 1.08 -4.42
N LYS A 69 -3.03 1.17 -4.61
CA LYS A 69 -3.65 1.53 -5.90
C LYS A 69 -4.81 2.52 -5.73
N PRO A 70 -5.08 3.41 -6.69
CA PRO A 70 -6.28 4.27 -6.63
C PRO A 70 -7.57 3.46 -6.68
N LYS A 71 -8.57 3.80 -5.86
CA LYS A 71 -9.91 3.15 -5.84
C LYS A 71 -10.86 3.66 -6.93
N ASN A 72 -10.73 4.92 -7.35
CA ASN A 72 -11.67 5.54 -8.29
C ASN A 72 -11.08 5.57 -9.70
N LEU A 73 -11.38 4.53 -10.46
CA LEU A 73 -10.88 4.29 -11.82
C LEU A 73 -11.39 5.31 -12.85
N GLU A 74 -12.50 6.02 -12.62
CA GLU A 74 -13.06 6.96 -13.61
C GLU A 74 -12.10 8.12 -13.92
N ILE A 75 -11.43 8.68 -12.91
CA ILE A 75 -10.41 9.72 -13.11
C ILE A 75 -9.14 9.13 -13.73
N VAL A 76 -8.76 7.91 -13.34
CA VAL A 76 -7.56 7.23 -13.87
C VAL A 76 -7.71 6.92 -15.36
N ARG A 77 -8.92 6.60 -15.83
CA ARG A 77 -9.19 6.35 -17.26
C ARG A 77 -8.98 7.61 -18.11
N VAL A 78 -9.38 8.78 -17.62
CA VAL A 78 -9.13 10.06 -18.32
C VAL A 78 -7.62 10.32 -18.45
N ILE A 79 -6.85 10.12 -17.37
CA ILE A 79 -5.37 10.32 -17.40
C ILE A 79 -4.67 9.28 -18.29
N LYS A 80 -5.15 8.03 -18.36
CA LYS A 80 -4.57 7.02 -19.25
C LYS A 80 -4.93 7.23 -20.72
N GLN A 81 -6.07 7.87 -21.02
CA GLN A 81 -6.47 8.20 -22.39
C GLN A 81 -5.76 9.44 -22.94
N SER A 82 -5.17 10.29 -22.08
CA SER A 82 -4.17 11.26 -22.50
C SER A 82 -2.82 10.57 -22.72
N LYS A 83 -2.74 9.76 -23.77
CA LYS A 83 -1.55 9.09 -24.32
C LYS A 83 -0.57 10.11 -24.96
N ALA A 84 -0.36 11.26 -24.32
CA ALA A 84 0.34 12.43 -24.88
C ALA A 84 1.47 12.98 -23.98
N ILE A 85 1.78 12.36 -22.83
CA ILE A 85 2.79 12.90 -21.89
C ILE A 85 3.91 11.90 -21.56
N THR A 86 3.81 10.64 -22.02
CA THR A 86 4.86 9.62 -21.81
C THR A 86 6.06 9.72 -22.75
N GLU A 87 6.09 10.67 -23.69
CA GLU A 87 7.23 10.90 -24.62
C GLU A 87 8.01 12.19 -24.32
N PHE A 88 7.77 12.87 -23.18
CA PHE A 88 8.51 14.11 -22.83
C PHE A 88 9.70 13.88 -21.88
N PHE A 89 10.00 12.61 -21.54
CA PHE A 89 11.21 12.22 -20.81
C PHE A 89 11.96 11.10 -21.54
N SER A 90 12.17 11.31 -22.83
CA SER A 90 13.21 10.68 -23.64
C SER A 90 13.77 11.73 -24.58
#